data_AF-A0A8T3ZTZ8-F1
#
_entry.id   AF-A0A8T3ZTZ8-F1
#
_cell.length_a   1.000
_cell.length_b   1.000
_cell.length_c   1.000
_cell.angle_alpha   90.00
_cell.angle_beta   90.00
_cell.angle_gamma   90.00
#
_symmetry.space_group_name_H-M   'P 1'
#
loop_
_entity.id
_entity.type
_entity.pdbx_description
1 polymer ?
#
loop_
_entity_poly.entity_id
_entity_poly.type
_entity_poly.pdbx_seq_one_letter_code
_entity_poly.pdbx_strand_id
1 'polypeptide(L)' 'MAKLTIEEIQKRQELTEKLKTKVLTVNEGEELKRLLEKEKEQATSLGDIIAVLGIAFLIGLVIAFLADDKK' A
#
# COMPACT_ATOMS: atom_id res chain seq x y z
N MET A 1 15.26 0.67 -12.42
CA MET A 1 14.74 -0.34 -11.47
C MET A 1 14.45 0.38 -10.16
N ALA A 2 13.21 0.85 -9.97
CA ALA A 2 12.80 1.26 -8.63
C ALA A 2 12.58 -0.05 -7.86
N LYS A 3 13.35 -0.26 -6.80
CA LYS A 3 13.16 -1.33 -5.83
C LYS A 3 12.89 -0.59 -4.54
N LEU A 4 11.82 -0.95 -3.80
CA LEU A 4 11.61 -0.34 -2.49
C LEU A 4 12.89 -0.51 -1.67
N THR A 5 13.31 0.54 -0.97
CA THR A 5 14.41 0.43 -0.03
C THR A 5 14.01 -0.48 1.14
N ILE A 6 14.98 -0.99 1.88
CA ILE A 6 14.72 -1.82 3.07
C ILE A 6 13.82 -1.05 4.05
N GLU A 7 14.05 0.25 4.19
CA GLU A 7 13.25 1.15 5.02
C GLU A 7 11.81 1.27 4.50
N GLU A 8 11.61 1.40 3.19
CA GLU A 8 10.26 1.44 2.60
C GLU A 8 9.51 0.11 2.77
N ILE A 9 10.20 -1.03 2.70
CA ILE A 9 9.61 -2.36 2.95
C ILE A 9 9.17 -2.49 4.40
N GLN A 10 10.04 -2.10 5.34
CA GLN A 10 9.72 -2.10 6.77
C GLN A 10 8.53 -1.17 7.04
N LYS A 11 8.54 0.03 6.46
CA LYS A 11 7.45 1.00 6.60
C LYS A 11 6.14 0.47 6.04
N ARG A 12 6.16 -0.18 4.87
CA ARG A 12 4.97 -0.82 4.28
C ARG A 12 4.40 -1.89 5.22
N GLN A 13 5.25 -2.73 5.81
CA GLN A 13 4.83 -3.76 6.75
C GLN A 13 4.20 -3.15 8.01
N GLU A 14 4.86 -2.16 8.62
CA GLU A 14 4.34 -1.46 9.80
C GLU A 14 2.97 -0.83 9.52
N LEU A 15 2.85 -0.09 8.41
CA LEU A 15 1.60 0.54 8.00
C LEU A 15 0.51 -0.51 7.68
N THR A 16 0.88 -1.66 7.13
CA THR A 16 -0.08 -2.75 6.91
C THR A 16 -0.58 -3.35 8.22
N GLU A 17 0.28 -3.48 9.23
CA GLU A 17 -0.13 -3.92 10.57
C GLU A 17 -1.03 -2.89 11.26
N LYS A 18 -0.70 -1.61 11.12
CA LYS A 18 -1.56 -0.51 11.60
C LYS A 18 -2.93 -0.51 10.92
N LEU A 19 -3.00 -0.81 9.62
CA LEU A 19 -4.26 -0.99 8.90
C LEU A 19 -5.08 -2.17 9.46
N LYS A 20 -4.44 -3.31 9.71
CA LYS A 20 -5.10 -4.50 10.29
C LYS A 20 -5.64 -4.24 11.69
N THR A 21 -4.90 -3.50 12.50
CA THR A 21 -5.27 -3.14 13.87
C THR A 21 -6.19 -1.92 13.94
N LYS A 22 -6.54 -1.32 12.79
CA LYS A 22 -7.36 -0.09 12.67
C LYS A 22 -6.80 1.11 13.46
N VAL A 23 -5.50 1.15 13.69
CA VAL A 23 -4.81 2.30 14.33
C VAL A 23 -4.09 3.17 13.31
N LEU A 24 -4.22 2.85 12.02
CA LEU A 24 -3.62 3.62 10.94
C LEU A 24 -4.24 5.02 10.87
N THR A 25 -3.41 6.06 10.85
CA THR A 25 -3.92 7.42 10.61
C THR A 25 -4.17 7.69 9.12
N VAL A 26 -4.94 8.73 8.80
CA VAL A 26 -5.16 9.17 7.41
C VAL A 26 -3.85 9.43 6.68
N ASN A 27 -2.91 10.14 7.31
CA ASN A 27 -1.59 10.41 6.72
C ASN A 27 -0.81 9.13 6.44
N GLU A 28 -0.83 8.18 7.39
CA GLU A 28 -0.20 6.88 7.24
C GLU A 28 -0.86 6.01 6.17
N GLY A 29 -2.18 6.12 6.00
CA GLY A 29 -2.90 5.48 4.90
C GLY A 29 -2.54 6.07 3.55
N GLU A 30 -2.35 7.39 3.43
CA GLU A 30 -1.83 8.00 2.21
C GLU A 30 -0.39 7.55 1.91
N GLU A 31 0.46 7.42 2.95
CA GLU A 31 1.81 6.87 2.79
C GLU A 31 1.79 5.40 2.34
N LEU A 32 0.94 4.57 2.94
CA LEU A 32 0.78 3.17 2.56
C LEU A 32 0.29 3.04 1.13
N LYS A 33 -0.68 3.87 0.72
CA LYS A 33 -1.15 3.93 -0.66
C LYS A 33 0.00 4.26 -1.62
N ARG A 34 0.81 5.27 -1.32
CA ARG A 34 1.96 5.65 -2.17
C ARG A 34 2.98 4.52 -2.31
N LEU A 35 3.26 3.79 -1.23
CA LEU A 35 4.17 2.64 -1.25
C LEU A 35 3.61 1.51 -2.13
N LEU A 36 2.33 1.19 -1.97
CA LEU A 36 1.66 0.19 -2.80
C LEU A 36 1.59 0.61 -4.28
N GLU A 37 1.38 1.89 -4.58
CA GLU A 37 1.39 2.39 -5.96
C GLU A 37 2.77 2.20 -6.63
N LYS A 38 3.86 2.45 -5.89
CA LYS A 38 5.22 2.15 -6.36
C LYS A 38 5.43 0.65 -6.62
N GLU A 39 4.95 -0.23 -5.73
CA GLU A 39 5.02 -1.69 -5.94
C GLU A 39 4.20 -2.12 -7.15
N LYS A 40 3.01 -1.53 -7.35
CA LYS A 40 2.14 -1.82 -8.50
C LYS A 40 2.82 -1.48 -9.82
N GLU A 41 3.48 -0.32 -9.89
CA GLU A 41 4.21 0.12 -11.09
C GLU A 41 5.39 -0.82 -11.42
N GLN A 42 6.07 -1.32 -10.39
CA GLN A 42 7.12 -2.33 -10.54
C GLN A 42 6.56 -3.66 -11.06
N ALA A 43 5.50 -4.18 -10.43
CA ALA A 43 4.85 -5.40 -10.87
C ALA A 43 4.32 -5.29 -12.31
N THR A 44 3.79 -4.11 -12.67
CA THR A 44 3.34 -3.80 -14.04
C THR A 44 4.51 -3.82 -15.01
N SER A 45 5.64 -3.19 -14.65
CA SER A 45 6.86 -3.20 -15.47
C SER A 45 7.47 -4.59 -15.64
N LEU A 46 7.29 -5.47 -14.66
CA LEU A 46 7.74 -6.87 -14.70
C LEU A 46 6.77 -7.81 -15.41
N GLY A 47 5.57 -7.33 -15.77
CA GLY A 47 4.52 -8.15 -16.38
C GLY A 47 3.85 -9.14 -15.41
N ASP A 48 4.03 -8.97 -14.10
CA ASP A 48 3.44 -9.85 -13.08
C ASP A 48 2.01 -9.40 -12.75
N ILE A 49 1.07 -9.88 -13.57
CA ILE A 49 -0.36 -9.52 -13.46
C ILE A 49 -0.95 -9.94 -12.11
N ILE A 50 -0.50 -11.06 -11.54
CA ILE A 50 -1.01 -11.55 -10.25
C ILE A 50 -0.59 -10.60 -9.13
N ALA A 51 0.68 -10.17 -9.13
CA ALA A 51 1.16 -9.17 -8.18
C ALA A 51 0.43 -7.83 -8.36
N VAL A 52 0.21 -7.37 -9.59
CA VAL A 52 -0.55 -6.14 -9.88
C VAL A 52 -1.96 -6.19 -9.30
N LEU A 53 -2.69 -7.30 -9.50
CA LEU A 53 -4.05 -7.46 -8.96
C LEU A 53 -4.06 -7.52 -7.43
N GLY A 54 -3.10 -8.23 -6.82
CA GLY A 54 -2.96 -8.28 -5.37
C GLY A 54 -2.68 -6.90 -4.75
N ILE A 55 -1.79 -6.12 -5.37
CA ILE A 55 -1.48 -4.77 -4.91
C ILE A 55 -2.65 -3.81 -5.14
N ALA A 56 -3.34 -3.92 -6.27
CA ALA A 56 -4.54 -3.13 -6.55
C ALA A 56 -5.65 -3.39 -5.52
N PHE A 57 -5.81 -4.66 -5.09
CA PHE A 57 -6.74 -5.03 -4.02
C PHE A 57 -6.35 -4.38 -2.68
N LEU A 58 -5.07 -4.41 -2.31
CA LEU A 58 -4.57 -3.75 -1.10
C LEU A 58 -4.80 -2.23 -1.14
N ILE A 59 -4.55 -1.58 -2.29
CA ILE A 59 -4.85 -0.15 -2.48
C ILE A 59 -6.36 0.12 -2.27
N GLY A 60 -7.23 -0.76 -2.78
CA GLY A 60 -8.68 -0.66 -2.56
C GLY A 60 -9.05 -0.69 -1.07
N LEU A 61 -8.43 -1.56 -0.28
CA LEU A 61 -8.65 -1.62 1.18
C LEU A 61 -8.19 -0.33 1.88
N VAL A 62 -7.04 0.21 1.48
CA VAL A 62 -6.53 1.47 2.03
C VAL A 62 -7.47 2.63 1.67
N ILE A 63 -7.96 2.70 0.43
CA ILE A 63 -8.92 3.73 0.01
C ILE A 63 -10.23 3.60 0.78
N ALA A 64 -10.75 2.37 0.96
CA ALA A 64 -11.96 2.13 1.74
C ALA A 64 -11.78 2.59 3.19
N PHE A 65 -10.63 2.29 3.80
CA PHE A 65 -10.28 2.79 5.13
C PHE A 65 -10.24 4.32 5.19
N LEU A 66 -9.54 4.97 4.25
CA LEU A 66 -9.45 6.43 4.16
C LEU A 66 -10.81 7.11 3.89
N ALA A 67 -11.73 6.41 3.21
CA ALA A 67 -13.08 6.91 2.96
C ALA A 67 -13.99 6.79 4.19
N ASP A 68 -13.78 5.78 5.04
CA ASP A 68 -14.50 5.59 6.29
C ASP A 68 -14.08 6.65 7.34
N ASP A 69 -12.79 6.94 7.45
CA ASP A 69 -12.23 7.93 8.39
C ASP A 69 -12.59 9.39 8.01
N LYS A 70 -12.99 9.64 6.76
CA LYS A 70 -13.46 10.95 6.28
C LYS A 70 -14.94 11.26 6.58
N LYS A 71 -15.68 10.33 7.19
CA LYS A 71 -17.12 10.44 7.48
C LYS A 71 -17.40 10.77 8.94
#